data_AF-A0A378SWW2-F1
#
_entry.id   AF-A0A378SWW2-F1
#
_cell.length_a   1.000
_cell.length_b   1.000
_cell.length_c   1.000
_cell.angle_alpha   90.00
_cell.angle_beta   90.00
_cell.angle_gamma   90.00
#
_symmetry.space_group_name_H-M   'P 1'
#
loop_
_entity.id
_entity.type
_entity.pdbx_description
1 polymer ?
#
loop_
_entity_poly.entity_id
_entity_poly.type
_entity_poly.pdbx_seq_one_letter_code
_entity_poly.pdbx_strand_id
1 'polypeptide(L)'
;MADIMRRWQMDGIGLVGGAHLGKAAEVIGVGGHIHLIWALEGFEVSTPVMPILMKDITIHGIGTGHRRALTELVSAIDSTGTKPVIGARYPFGDLPVALDHLDRGSFGKIVVEVG
;
A
#
# COMPACT_ATOMS: atom_id res chain seq x y z
N MET A 1 3.13 -19.72 4.48
CA MET A 1 3.05 -18.67 3.43
C MET A 1 1.63 -18.45 2.91
N ALA A 2 0.94 -19.47 2.38
CA ALA A 2 -0.44 -19.32 1.89
C ALA A 2 -1.47 -18.85 2.95
N ASP A 3 -1.22 -19.17 4.22
CA ASP A 3 -2.09 -18.82 5.34
C ASP A 3 -1.97 -17.34 5.78
N ILE A 4 -0.78 -16.77 5.64
CA ILE A 4 -0.53 -15.35 5.89
C ILE A 4 -1.15 -14.54 4.75
N MET A 5 -0.92 -14.90 3.48
CA MET A 5 -1.55 -14.23 2.34
C MET A 5 -3.09 -14.33 2.36
N ARG A 6 -3.66 -15.47 2.78
CA ARG A 6 -5.12 -15.61 2.95
C ARG A 6 -5.71 -14.65 3.98
N ARG A 7 -5.02 -14.43 5.10
CA ARG A 7 -5.50 -13.53 6.17
C ARG A 7 -5.48 -12.07 5.76
N TRP A 8 -4.54 -11.66 4.90
CA TRP A 8 -4.49 -10.30 4.37
C TRP A 8 -5.50 -10.07 3.24
N GLN A 9 -5.81 -11.11 2.46
CA GLN A 9 -6.69 -11.01 1.29
C GLN A 9 -8.18 -11.19 1.61
N MET A 10 -8.51 -11.75 2.78
CA MET A 10 -9.89 -11.96 3.22
C MET A 10 -10.45 -10.84 4.11
N ASP A 11 -9.59 -10.11 4.83
CA ASP A 11 -10.07 -9.19 5.88
C ASP A 11 -9.87 -7.70 5.55
N GLY A 12 -9.05 -7.35 4.55
CA GLY A 12 -8.65 -5.94 4.32
C GLY A 12 -8.25 -5.59 2.89
N ILE A 13 -8.80 -4.52 2.31
CA ILE A 13 -8.30 -3.92 1.05
C ILE A 13 -7.40 -2.72 1.40
N GLY A 14 -6.13 -2.77 1.00
CA GLY A 14 -5.21 -1.64 1.06
C GLY A 14 -5.34 -0.76 -0.18
N LEU A 15 -5.70 0.52 0.02
CA LEU A 15 -5.91 1.48 -1.06
C LEU A 15 -4.93 2.64 -0.98
N VAL A 16 -4.45 3.05 -2.14
CA VAL A 16 -3.71 4.30 -2.31
C VAL A 16 -4.65 5.33 -2.92
N GLY A 17 -5.26 6.16 -2.07
CA GLY A 17 -5.98 7.37 -2.45
C GLY A 17 -7.36 7.29 -3.12
N GLY A 18 -8.25 8.15 -2.60
CA GLY A 18 -9.33 8.85 -3.33
C GLY A 18 -10.30 8.00 -4.13
N ALA A 19 -10.16 8.04 -5.46
CA ALA A 19 -11.16 7.55 -6.42
C ALA A 19 -11.47 6.03 -6.32
N HIS A 20 -10.64 5.26 -5.61
CA HIS A 20 -10.73 3.81 -5.55
C HIS A 20 -11.59 3.29 -4.38
N LEU A 21 -12.00 4.15 -3.45
CA LEU A 21 -12.78 3.75 -2.27
C LEU A 21 -14.14 3.13 -2.65
N GLY A 22 -14.87 3.72 -3.60
CA GLY A 22 -16.17 3.20 -4.02
C GLY A 22 -16.09 1.84 -4.67
N LYS A 23 -15.11 1.65 -5.58
CA LYS A 23 -14.85 0.35 -6.21
C LYS A 23 -14.48 -0.70 -5.18
N ALA A 24 -13.68 -0.35 -4.16
CA ALA A 24 -13.34 -1.24 -3.07
C ALA A 24 -14.57 -1.64 -2.24
N ALA A 25 -15.45 -0.69 -1.92
CA ALA A 25 -16.69 -0.96 -1.20
C ALA A 25 -17.64 -1.89 -1.98
N GLU A 26 -17.65 -1.81 -3.32
CA GLU A 26 -18.42 -2.69 -4.19
C GLU A 26 -17.91 -4.14 -4.19
N VAL A 27 -16.60 -4.37 -4.10
CA VAL A 27 -16.01 -5.72 -4.21
C VAL A 27 -15.73 -6.38 -2.86
N ILE A 28 -15.61 -5.61 -1.78
CA ILE A 28 -15.34 -6.17 -0.45
C ILE A 28 -16.53 -6.99 0.07
N GLY A 29 -16.26 -8.00 0.91
CA GLY A 29 -17.30 -8.80 1.56
C GLY A 29 -18.06 -8.03 2.66
N VAL A 30 -19.15 -8.63 3.14
CA VAL A 30 -19.88 -8.15 4.33
C VAL A 30 -18.97 -8.23 5.56
N GLY A 31 -18.95 -7.19 6.40
CA GLY A 31 -18.07 -7.01 7.54
C GLY A 31 -16.63 -6.64 7.17
N GLY A 32 -16.37 -6.28 5.91
CA GLY A 32 -15.00 -6.07 5.43
C GLY A 32 -14.33 -4.79 5.92
N HIS A 33 -12.99 -4.79 5.94
CA HIS A 33 -12.19 -3.62 6.28
C HIS A 33 -11.51 -2.99 5.06
N ILE A 34 -11.54 -1.67 4.95
CA ILE A 34 -10.78 -0.91 3.96
C ILE A 34 -9.73 -0.08 4.70
N HIS A 35 -8.46 -0.30 4.36
CA HIS A 35 -7.33 0.43 4.91
C HIS A 35 -6.85 1.46 3.88
N LEU A 36 -7.08 2.74 4.18
CA LEU A 36 -6.68 3.86 3.33
C LEU A 36 -5.26 4.29 3.68
N ILE A 37 -4.31 4.06 2.77
CA ILE A 37 -2.90 4.39 2.94
C ILE A 37 -2.55 5.46 1.91
N TRP A 38 -2.39 6.69 2.40
CA TRP A 38 -2.04 7.87 1.58
C TRP A 38 -3.06 8.20 0.49
N ALA A 39 -2.92 9.37 -0.14
CA ALA A 39 -3.74 9.77 -1.27
C ALA A 39 -2.92 10.43 -2.38
N LEU A 40 -2.66 9.67 -3.45
CA LEU A 40 -1.85 10.15 -4.59
C LEU A 40 -2.58 11.19 -5.44
N GLU A 41 -3.91 11.11 -5.53
CA GLU A 41 -4.75 11.97 -6.38
C GLU A 41 -5.42 13.12 -5.60
N GLY A 42 -5.05 13.31 -4.32
CA GLY A 42 -5.62 14.34 -3.44
C GLY A 42 -6.36 13.77 -2.23
N PHE A 43 -6.68 14.62 -1.25
CA PHE A 43 -7.20 14.21 0.06
C PHE A 43 -8.74 14.17 0.17
N GLU A 44 -9.45 14.56 -0.88
CA GLU A 44 -10.91 14.47 -0.92
C GLU A 44 -11.37 13.12 -1.47
N VAL A 45 -12.47 12.60 -0.93
CA VAL A 45 -13.06 11.35 -1.40
C VAL A 45 -14.57 11.50 -1.55
N SER A 46 -15.09 11.03 -2.68
CA SER A 46 -16.52 10.92 -2.95
C SER A 46 -16.83 9.49 -3.36
N THR A 47 -17.80 8.86 -2.69
CA THR A 47 -18.16 7.46 -2.93
C THR A 47 -19.64 7.21 -2.62
N PRO A 48 -20.31 6.30 -3.34
CA PRO A 48 -21.61 5.80 -2.93
C PRO A 48 -21.55 5.21 -1.51
N VAL A 49 -22.49 5.64 -0.66
CA VAL A 49 -22.55 5.20 0.75
C VAL A 49 -23.29 3.87 0.90
N MET A 50 -24.18 3.53 -0.04
CA MET A 50 -25.00 2.31 0.03
C MET A 50 -24.19 1.02 0.22
N PRO A 51 -23.09 0.74 -0.52
CA PRO A 51 -22.29 -0.46 -0.30
C PRO A 51 -21.66 -0.51 1.10
N ILE A 52 -21.27 0.65 1.66
CA ILE A 52 -20.68 0.77 3.00
C ILE A 52 -21.70 0.37 4.07
N LEU A 53 -22.92 0.89 3.96
CA LEU A 53 -23.99 0.59 4.91
C LEU A 53 -24.48 -0.86 4.80
N MET A 54 -24.72 -1.35 3.58
CA MET A 54 -25.30 -2.69 3.37
C MET A 54 -24.34 -3.82 3.74
N LYS A 55 -23.03 -3.56 3.70
CA LYS A 55 -21.99 -4.55 4.00
C LYS A 55 -21.30 -4.30 5.34
N ASP A 56 -21.77 -3.37 6.16
CA ASP A 56 -21.16 -3.07 7.47
C ASP A 56 -19.62 -2.87 7.38
N ILE A 57 -19.20 -2.01 6.44
CA ILE A 57 -17.78 -1.83 6.11
C ILE A 57 -17.10 -0.92 7.15
N THR A 58 -15.94 -1.34 7.64
CA THR A 58 -15.05 -0.47 8.44
C THR A 58 -14.00 0.18 7.57
N ILE A 59 -13.86 1.50 7.65
CA ILE A 59 -12.81 2.26 6.94
C ILE A 59 -11.80 2.77 7.96
N HIS A 60 -10.52 2.45 7.78
CA HIS A 60 -9.43 2.85 8.68
C HIS A 60 -8.32 3.59 7.93
N GLY A 61 -8.07 4.84 8.32
CA GLY A 61 -6.99 5.65 7.78
C GLY A 61 -5.64 5.31 8.42
N ILE A 62 -4.60 5.16 7.58
CA ILE A 62 -3.22 4.90 8.03
C ILE A 62 -2.30 5.93 7.40
N GLY A 63 -1.82 6.89 8.20
CA GLY A 63 -0.80 7.84 7.76
C GLY A 63 0.59 7.22 7.71
N THR A 64 0.98 6.55 8.80
CA THR A 64 2.25 5.81 8.92
C THR A 64 1.98 4.48 9.60
N GLY A 65 2.57 3.40 9.07
CA GLY A 65 2.42 2.06 9.62
C GLY A 65 3.03 1.90 11.02
N HIS A 66 2.55 0.90 11.77
CA HIS A 66 3.04 0.63 13.12
C HIS A 66 4.46 0.05 13.10
N ARG A 67 5.34 0.52 14.01
CA ARG A 67 6.71 -0.02 14.17
C ARG A 67 6.74 -1.55 14.30
N ARG A 68 5.80 -2.13 15.07
CA ARG A 68 5.70 -3.57 15.24
C ARG A 68 5.49 -4.29 13.90
N ALA A 69 4.58 -3.79 13.06
CA ALA A 69 4.31 -4.36 11.74
C ALA A 69 5.54 -4.27 10.83
N LEU A 70 6.32 -3.18 10.91
CA LEU A 70 7.60 -3.08 10.20
C LEU A 70 8.60 -4.15 10.68
N THR A 71 8.76 -4.35 11.98
CA THR A 71 9.66 -5.37 12.52
C THR A 71 9.23 -6.79 12.11
N GLU A 72 7.92 -7.08 12.14
CA GLU A 72 7.37 -8.36 11.67
C GLU A 72 7.61 -8.57 10.17
N LEU A 73 7.45 -7.51 9.36
CA LEU A 73 7.75 -7.55 7.92
C LEU A 73 9.23 -7.84 7.65
N VAL A 74 10.15 -7.18 8.36
CA VAL A 74 11.60 -7.41 8.22
C VAL A 74 11.94 -8.86 8.57
N SER A 75 11.43 -9.39 9.69
CA SER A 75 11.65 -10.77 10.08
C SER A 75 11.10 -11.79 9.07
N ALA A 76 9.94 -11.49 8.48
CA ALA A 76 9.38 -12.31 7.41
C ALA A 76 10.24 -12.27 6.13
N ILE A 77 10.80 -11.11 5.79
CA ILE A 77 11.74 -10.98 4.66
C ILE A 77 12.99 -11.84 4.89
N ASP A 78 13.59 -11.74 6.08
CA ASP A 78 14.81 -12.48 6.43
C ASP A 78 14.58 -13.99 6.38
N SER A 79 13.46 -14.47 6.93
CA SER A 79 13.14 -15.91 6.97
C SER A 79 12.76 -16.50 5.62
N THR A 80 12.17 -15.70 4.72
CA THR A 80 11.72 -16.18 3.40
C THR A 80 12.72 -15.92 2.29
N GLY A 81 13.73 -15.08 2.53
CA GLY A 81 14.66 -14.62 1.50
C GLY A 81 14.00 -13.75 0.42
N THR A 82 12.82 -13.19 0.70
CA THR A 82 12.08 -12.33 -0.23
C THR A 82 12.94 -11.11 -0.58
N LYS A 83 13.18 -10.86 -1.87
CA LYS A 83 13.94 -9.69 -2.31
C LYS A 83 13.01 -8.62 -2.88
N PRO A 84 13.21 -7.33 -2.54
CA PRO A 84 12.46 -6.26 -3.18
C PRO A 84 12.82 -6.20 -4.67
N VAL A 85 11.83 -5.93 -5.51
CA VAL A 85 12.06 -5.65 -6.93
C VAL A 85 12.66 -4.25 -7.03
N ILE A 86 13.94 -4.18 -7.40
CA ILE A 86 14.67 -2.92 -7.61
C ILE A 86 14.53 -2.55 -9.08
N GLY A 87 13.89 -1.42 -9.35
CA GLY A 87 13.69 -0.91 -10.71
C GLY A 87 14.92 -0.18 -11.25
N ALA A 88 15.60 0.58 -10.38
CA ALA A 88 16.82 1.30 -10.73
C ALA A 88 17.69 1.58 -9.50
N ARG A 89 18.99 1.76 -9.74
CA ARG A 89 19.97 2.20 -8.74
C ARG A 89 20.67 3.46 -9.24
N TYR A 90 20.86 4.43 -8.36
CA TYR A 90 21.56 5.67 -8.64
C TYR A 90 22.60 5.93 -7.55
N PRO A 91 23.80 6.43 -7.88
CA PRO A 91 24.70 6.96 -6.86
C PRO A 91 24.07 8.21 -6.23
N PHE A 92 24.43 8.52 -4.98
CA PHE A 92 23.91 9.71 -4.29
C PHE A 92 24.10 11.02 -5.06
N GLY A 93 25.18 11.15 -5.85
CA GLY A 93 25.43 12.32 -6.70
C GLY A 93 24.35 12.55 -7.78
N ASP A 94 23.61 11.50 -8.15
CA ASP A 94 22.55 11.53 -9.16
C ASP A 94 21.14 11.58 -8.53
N LEU A 95 21.03 12.00 -7.26
CA LEU A 95 19.74 12.10 -6.57
C LEU A 95 18.66 12.86 -7.38
N PRO A 96 18.94 14.01 -8.04
CA PRO A 96 17.94 14.68 -8.85
C PRO A 96 17.40 13.80 -9.99
N VAL A 97 18.27 13.01 -10.65
CA VAL A 97 17.88 12.08 -11.71
C VAL A 97 17.04 10.93 -11.16
N ALA A 98 17.36 10.45 -9.96
CA ALA A 98 16.59 9.41 -9.29
C ALA A 98 15.16 9.89 -8.95
N LEU A 99 15.01 11.14 -8.52
CA LEU A 99 13.70 11.75 -8.24
C LEU A 99 12.90 12.01 -9.53
N ASP A 100 13.54 12.50 -10.58
CA ASP A 100 12.90 12.65 -11.91
C ASP A 100 12.40 11.31 -12.46
N HIS A 101 13.10 10.20 -12.18
CA HIS A 101 12.61 8.86 -12.52
C HIS A 101 11.39 8.48 -11.67
N LEU A 102 11.43 8.75 -10.36
CA LEU A 102 10.29 8.45 -9.46
C LEU A 102 8.99 9.09 -9.96
N ASP A 103 9.07 10.36 -10.38
CA ASP A 103 7.92 11.13 -10.87
C ASP A 103 7.30 10.57 -12.16
N ARG A 104 8.08 9.86 -12.98
CA ARG A 104 7.57 9.20 -14.21
C ARG A 104 6.78 7.92 -13.91
N GLY A 105 6.80 7.44 -12.67
CA GLY A 105 6.16 6.19 -12.25
C GLY A 105 7.01 4.97 -12.58
N SER A 106 7.97 4.65 -11.71
CA SER A 106 8.80 3.44 -11.85
C SER A 106 8.08 2.19 -11.35
N PHE A 107 8.14 1.09 -12.11
CA PHE A 107 7.82 -0.22 -11.55
C PHE A 107 8.98 -0.72 -10.67
N GLY A 108 8.72 -0.96 -9.39
CA GLY A 108 9.73 -1.37 -8.41
C GLY A 108 10.29 -0.21 -7.58
N LYS A 109 11.30 -0.49 -6.76
CA LYS A 109 11.97 0.49 -5.89
C LYS A 109 13.14 1.16 -6.60
N ILE A 110 13.21 2.49 -6.51
CA ILE A 110 14.41 3.25 -6.84
C ILE A 110 15.31 3.27 -5.60
N VAL A 111 16.57 2.89 -5.77
CA VAL A 111 17.56 2.84 -4.69
C VAL A 111 18.61 3.90 -4.95
N VAL A 112 18.91 4.71 -3.94
CA VAL A 112 20.02 5.67 -3.97
C VAL A 112 21.13 5.12 -3.08
N GLU A 113 22.30 4.89 -3.66
CA GLU A 113 23.46 4.34 -2.96
C GLU A 113 24.26 5.47 -2.32
N VAL A 114 24.36 5.40 -0.99
CA VAL A 114 25.22 6.26 -0.17
C VAL A 114 26.45 5.42 0.16
N GLY A 115 27.63 5.94 -0.19
CA GLY A 115 28.92 5.25 -0.02
C GLY A 115 29.24 4.87 1.42
#